data_AF-A0A1S9PI44-F1
#
_entry.id   AF-A0A1S9PI44-F1
#
_cell.length_a   1.000
_cell.length_b   1.000
_cell.length_c   1.000
_cell.angle_alpha   90.00
_cell.angle_beta   90.00
_cell.angle_gamma   90.00
#
_symmetry.space_group_name_H-M   'P 1'
#
loop_
_entity.id
_entity.type
_entity.pdbx_description
1 polymer ?
#
loop_
_entity_poly.entity_id
_entity_poly.type
_entity_poly.pdbx_seq_one_letter_code
_entity_poly.pdbx_strand_id
1 'polypeptide(L)'
;MKVIYKALAILLLIASCTNAYSQDNTGVTDLIKQGIELNNQKKYTEAADKYKAALATEPDNTQANYQMAFTLFSAGKNTEALPYIDKATKGSNAKFTAAAYSLMGSINQSLNKLPDAVSAYQNAIKADSANQRIYYNLGIAYFKNKQYDKAQGTFEQAIKLDDSDAGSARMYALSAFHQNKRADAILGFSKFLLLEPNSNRSAEAFGNLQNILQGGQLKPEAGYKPSAAILADAVKQNTAIKKALAPFALRRYASTGDLLAAQLGAIFSAVADDRILNSYFGKLSTTDNMPAFARYISQSAKPESAKWLVANPDKLKVLEDWISANKPSSIP
;
A
#
# COMPACT_ATOMS: atom_id res chain seq x y z
N MET A 1 -65.85 -19.64 22.83
CA MET A 1 -65.49 -20.03 21.44
C MET A 1 -64.95 -18.88 20.58
N LYS A 2 -65.60 -17.71 20.47
CA LYS A 2 -65.15 -16.62 19.56
C LYS A 2 -63.76 -16.01 19.85
N VAL A 3 -63.27 -16.05 21.09
CA VAL A 3 -61.95 -15.49 21.47
C VAL A 3 -60.79 -16.40 21.04
N ILE A 4 -60.99 -17.72 21.08
CA ILE A 4 -59.97 -18.72 20.70
C ILE A 4 -59.72 -18.70 19.17
N TYR A 5 -60.76 -18.49 18.37
CA TYR A 5 -60.63 -18.33 16.91
C TYR A 5 -59.86 -17.07 16.50
N LYS A 6 -59.96 -15.97 17.26
CA LYS A 6 -59.17 -14.75 17.00
C LYS A 6 -57.69 -14.95 17.34
N ALA A 7 -57.37 -15.67 18.42
CA ALA A 7 -55.99 -15.98 18.78
C ALA A 7 -55.32 -16.95 17.78
N LEU A 8 -56.05 -17.98 17.32
CA LEU A 8 -55.56 -18.90 16.28
C LEU A 8 -55.30 -18.20 14.93
N ALA A 9 -56.18 -17.27 14.54
CA ALA A 9 -56.02 -16.51 13.30
C ALA A 9 -54.79 -15.59 13.33
N ILE A 10 -54.49 -14.97 14.47
CA ILE A 10 -53.29 -14.12 14.65
C ILE A 10 -52.02 -14.98 14.63
N LEU A 11 -52.00 -16.16 15.25
CA LEU A 11 -50.87 -17.09 15.20
C LEU A 11 -50.60 -17.65 13.79
N LEU A 12 -51.66 -17.94 13.01
CA LEU A 12 -51.55 -18.35 11.60
C LEU A 12 -51.08 -17.21 10.67
N LEU A 13 -51.45 -15.97 10.97
CA LEU A 13 -50.95 -14.78 10.27
C LEU A 13 -49.47 -14.52 10.58
N ILE A 14 -49.05 -14.66 11.84
CA ILE A 14 -47.64 -14.50 12.22
C ILE A 14 -46.78 -15.61 11.60
N ALA A 15 -47.25 -16.87 11.61
CA ALA A 15 -46.53 -18.00 11.02
C ALA A 15 -46.45 -17.93 9.48
N SER A 16 -47.46 -17.40 8.81
CA SER A 16 -47.43 -17.18 7.36
C SER A 16 -46.56 -15.98 6.98
N CYS A 17 -46.52 -14.92 7.80
CA CYS A 17 -45.57 -13.81 7.63
C CYS A 17 -44.11 -14.25 7.81
N THR A 18 -43.78 -15.11 8.79
CA THR A 18 -42.40 -15.59 8.97
C THR A 18 -41.96 -16.53 7.84
N ASN A 19 -42.85 -17.38 7.32
CA ASN A 19 -42.53 -18.26 6.19
C ASN A 19 -42.34 -17.48 4.89
N ALA A 20 -43.19 -16.48 4.60
CA ALA A 20 -43.02 -15.59 3.45
C ALA A 20 -41.72 -14.78 3.53
N TYR A 21 -41.40 -14.20 4.70
CA TYR A 21 -40.14 -13.48 4.91
C TYR A 21 -38.90 -14.36 4.78
N SER A 22 -38.98 -15.64 5.18
CA SER A 22 -37.84 -16.56 5.07
C SER A 22 -37.59 -17.04 3.64
N GLN A 23 -38.64 -17.24 2.83
CA GLN A 23 -38.54 -17.67 1.44
C GLN A 23 -38.02 -16.55 0.51
N ASP A 24 -38.41 -15.31 0.74
CA ASP A 24 -37.92 -14.16 -0.06
C ASP A 24 -36.43 -13.87 0.20
N ASN A 25 -35.97 -14.02 1.44
CA ASN A 25 -34.58 -13.72 1.80
C ASN A 25 -33.58 -14.79 1.30
N THR A 26 -34.04 -16.04 1.14
CA THR A 26 -33.24 -17.08 0.47
C THR A 26 -32.97 -16.75 -1.00
N GLY A 27 -33.95 -16.14 -1.70
CA GLY A 27 -33.79 -15.74 -3.09
C GLY A 27 -32.75 -14.63 -3.29
N VAL A 28 -32.78 -13.58 -2.46
CA VAL A 28 -31.80 -12.48 -2.50
C VAL A 28 -30.39 -13.00 -2.23
N THR A 29 -30.24 -13.82 -1.19
CA THR A 29 -28.94 -14.39 -0.83
C THR A 29 -28.36 -15.26 -1.95
N ASP A 30 -29.19 -16.08 -2.61
CA ASP A 30 -28.73 -16.94 -3.70
C ASP A 30 -28.43 -16.17 -4.99
N LEU A 31 -29.19 -15.11 -5.30
CA LEU A 31 -28.86 -14.19 -6.39
C LEU A 31 -27.50 -13.52 -6.17
N ILE A 32 -27.21 -13.06 -4.95
CA ILE A 32 -25.91 -12.49 -4.60
C ILE A 32 -24.79 -13.53 -4.79
N LYS A 33 -24.97 -14.78 -4.33
CA LYS A 33 -23.97 -15.84 -4.53
C LYS A 33 -23.71 -16.13 -6.01
N GLN A 34 -24.76 -16.25 -6.82
CA GLN A 34 -24.63 -16.43 -8.27
C GLN A 34 -23.88 -15.27 -8.92
N GLY A 35 -24.20 -14.04 -8.53
CA GLY A 35 -23.49 -12.86 -9.01
C GLY A 35 -22.00 -12.88 -8.67
N ILE A 36 -21.64 -13.32 -7.46
CA ILE A 36 -20.23 -13.43 -7.03
C ILE A 36 -19.49 -14.44 -7.89
N GLU A 37 -20.09 -15.61 -8.14
CA GLU A 37 -19.50 -16.65 -8.97
C GLU A 37 -19.29 -16.18 -10.42
N LEU A 38 -20.29 -15.53 -11.01
CA LEU A 38 -20.18 -14.93 -12.35
C LEU A 38 -19.10 -13.85 -12.40
N ASN A 39 -18.97 -13.04 -11.36
CA ASN A 39 -17.92 -12.03 -11.26
C ASN A 39 -16.52 -12.65 -11.19
N ASN A 40 -16.35 -13.75 -10.44
CA ASN A 40 -15.09 -14.51 -10.40
C ASN A 40 -14.72 -15.07 -11.79
N GLN A 41 -15.71 -15.43 -12.59
CA GLN A 41 -15.57 -15.82 -13.99
C GLN A 41 -15.39 -14.63 -14.96
N LYS A 42 -15.32 -13.39 -14.44
CA LYS A 42 -15.25 -12.12 -15.21
C LYS A 42 -16.46 -11.87 -16.13
N LYS A 43 -17.58 -12.56 -15.89
CA LYS A 43 -18.86 -12.34 -16.60
C LYS A 43 -19.62 -11.19 -15.96
N TYR A 44 -19.05 -9.99 -16.09
CA TYR A 44 -19.49 -8.83 -15.32
C TYR A 44 -20.94 -8.41 -15.61
N THR A 45 -21.40 -8.52 -16.87
CA THR A 45 -22.78 -8.20 -17.23
C THR A 45 -23.78 -9.15 -16.54
N GLU A 46 -23.54 -10.46 -16.64
CA GLU A 46 -24.40 -11.48 -16.03
C GLU A 46 -24.40 -11.36 -14.50
N ALA A 47 -23.24 -11.07 -13.90
CA ALA A 47 -23.14 -10.80 -12.46
C ALA A 47 -23.97 -9.58 -12.05
N ALA A 48 -23.87 -8.47 -12.79
CA ALA A 48 -24.65 -7.28 -12.55
C ALA A 48 -26.16 -7.55 -12.66
N ASP A 49 -26.62 -8.37 -13.60
CA ASP A 49 -28.03 -8.74 -13.72
C ASP A 49 -28.54 -9.48 -12.48
N LYS A 50 -27.73 -10.37 -11.89
CA LYS A 50 -28.08 -11.06 -10.63
C LYS A 50 -28.19 -10.09 -9.47
N TYR A 51 -27.25 -9.15 -9.32
CA TYR A 51 -27.33 -8.14 -8.28
C TYR A 51 -28.50 -7.18 -8.49
N LYS A 52 -28.81 -6.82 -9.75
CA LYS A 52 -29.97 -5.99 -10.07
C LYS A 52 -31.28 -6.69 -9.66
N ALA A 53 -31.39 -8.00 -9.89
CA ALA A 53 -32.52 -8.79 -9.42
C ALA A 53 -32.60 -8.81 -7.88
N ALA A 54 -31.48 -9.00 -7.18
CA ALA A 54 -31.44 -8.96 -5.72
C ALA A 54 -31.86 -7.58 -5.17
N LEU A 55 -31.38 -6.49 -5.78
CA LEU A 55 -31.68 -5.12 -5.40
C LEU A 55 -33.10 -4.67 -5.79
N ALA A 56 -33.79 -5.39 -6.68
CA ALA A 56 -35.20 -5.16 -6.94
C ALA A 56 -36.08 -5.58 -5.75
N THR A 57 -35.66 -6.61 -5.01
CA THR A 57 -36.33 -7.07 -3.78
C THR A 57 -35.84 -6.29 -2.55
N GLU A 58 -34.53 -6.10 -2.41
CA GLU A 58 -33.92 -5.39 -1.29
C GLU A 58 -33.03 -4.23 -1.77
N PRO A 59 -33.59 -3.04 -2.07
CA PRO A 59 -32.84 -1.93 -2.67
C PRO A 59 -31.65 -1.40 -1.87
N ASP A 60 -31.66 -1.62 -0.55
CA ASP A 60 -30.64 -1.14 0.39
C ASP A 60 -29.81 -2.29 0.98
N ASN A 61 -29.87 -3.50 0.40
CA ASN A 61 -29.00 -4.60 0.79
C ASN A 61 -27.53 -4.19 0.60
N THR A 62 -26.80 -4.09 1.70
CA THR A 62 -25.43 -3.56 1.72
C THR A 62 -24.48 -4.42 0.88
N GLN A 63 -24.61 -5.75 0.97
CA GLN A 63 -23.76 -6.67 0.23
C GLN A 63 -24.03 -6.62 -1.27
N ALA A 64 -25.29 -6.64 -1.70
CA ALA A 64 -25.65 -6.57 -3.11
C ALA A 64 -25.19 -5.24 -3.75
N ASN A 65 -25.38 -4.11 -3.05
CA ASN A 65 -24.88 -2.81 -3.49
C ASN A 65 -23.34 -2.78 -3.59
N TYR A 66 -22.64 -3.31 -2.58
CA TYR A 66 -21.17 -3.42 -2.62
C TYR A 66 -20.70 -4.28 -3.80
N GLN A 67 -21.29 -5.46 -3.99
CA GLN A 67 -20.88 -6.38 -5.05
C GLN A 67 -21.19 -5.84 -6.44
N MET A 68 -22.35 -5.18 -6.62
CA MET A 68 -22.67 -4.47 -7.86
C MET A 68 -21.63 -3.39 -8.18
N ALA A 69 -21.28 -2.55 -7.20
CA ALA A 69 -20.24 -1.53 -7.38
C ALA A 69 -18.88 -2.16 -7.73
N PHE A 70 -18.51 -3.25 -7.07
CA PHE A 70 -17.26 -3.96 -7.33
C PHE A 70 -17.19 -4.54 -8.74
N THR A 71 -18.29 -5.14 -9.21
CA THR A 71 -18.41 -5.66 -10.57
C THR A 71 -18.35 -4.55 -11.62
N LEU A 72 -19.06 -3.44 -11.41
CA LEU A 72 -19.01 -2.29 -12.32
C LEU A 72 -17.61 -1.67 -12.38
N PHE A 73 -16.94 -1.51 -11.24
CA PHE A 73 -15.54 -1.07 -11.19
C PHE A 73 -14.60 -2.03 -11.92
N SER A 74 -14.77 -3.34 -11.73
CA SER A 74 -13.98 -4.38 -12.42
C SER A 74 -14.20 -4.40 -13.93
N ALA A 75 -15.38 -3.96 -14.39
CA ALA A 75 -15.71 -3.75 -15.79
C ALA A 75 -15.28 -2.38 -16.35
N GLY A 76 -14.62 -1.54 -15.54
CA GLY A 76 -14.20 -0.17 -15.91
C GLY A 76 -15.34 0.86 -15.93
N LYS A 77 -16.54 0.50 -15.48
CA LYS A 77 -17.75 1.34 -15.45
C LYS A 77 -17.81 2.18 -14.17
N ASN A 78 -16.76 2.96 -13.92
CA ASN A 78 -16.53 3.62 -12.64
C ASN A 78 -17.63 4.63 -12.27
N THR A 79 -18.17 5.38 -13.24
CA THR A 79 -19.26 6.32 -12.99
C THR A 79 -20.57 5.60 -12.62
N GLU A 80 -20.87 4.47 -13.26
CA GLU A 80 -22.07 3.67 -12.97
C GLU A 80 -22.00 3.02 -11.59
N ALA A 81 -20.79 2.78 -11.05
CA ALA A 81 -20.59 2.18 -9.73
C ALA A 81 -20.91 3.12 -8.56
N LEU A 82 -20.84 4.45 -8.76
CA LEU A 82 -21.00 5.47 -7.71
C LEU A 82 -22.31 5.36 -6.89
N PRO A 83 -23.51 5.27 -7.50
CA PRO A 83 -24.76 5.17 -6.72
C PRO A 83 -24.81 3.92 -5.83
N TYR A 84 -24.26 2.80 -6.29
CA TYR A 84 -24.25 1.54 -5.54
C TYR A 84 -23.24 1.58 -4.39
N ILE A 85 -22.05 2.16 -4.62
CA ILE A 85 -21.07 2.26 -3.53
C ILE A 85 -21.49 3.27 -2.47
N ASP A 86 -22.15 4.37 -2.85
CA ASP A 86 -22.72 5.33 -1.90
C ASP A 86 -23.73 4.66 -0.96
N LYS A 87 -24.67 3.86 -1.51
CA LYS A 87 -25.58 3.03 -0.72
C LYS A 87 -24.85 2.05 0.19
N ALA A 88 -23.85 1.34 -0.32
CA ALA A 88 -23.09 0.37 0.47
C ALA A 88 -22.35 1.02 1.66
N THR A 89 -21.80 2.22 1.50
CA THR A 89 -21.12 2.94 2.60
C THR A 89 -22.07 3.46 3.68
N LYS A 90 -23.35 3.66 3.36
CA LYS A 90 -24.41 4.07 4.30
C LYS A 90 -25.14 2.89 4.94
N GLY A 91 -24.83 1.67 4.52
CA GLY A 91 -25.42 0.44 5.04
C GLY A 91 -25.00 0.16 6.49
N SER A 92 -25.83 -0.59 7.22
CA SER A 92 -25.61 -0.94 8.63
C SER A 92 -24.70 -2.16 8.83
N ASN A 93 -24.33 -2.88 7.76
CA ASN A 93 -23.49 -4.07 7.87
C ASN A 93 -22.01 -3.71 8.05
N ALA A 94 -21.57 -3.65 9.30
CA ALA A 94 -20.20 -3.31 9.70
C ALA A 94 -19.11 -4.14 9.00
N LYS A 95 -19.40 -5.39 8.61
CA LYS A 95 -18.46 -6.26 7.90
C LYS A 95 -18.02 -5.67 6.56
N PHE A 96 -18.87 -4.88 5.90
CA PHE A 96 -18.59 -4.29 4.61
C PHE A 96 -18.08 -2.85 4.69
N THR A 97 -18.15 -2.18 5.84
CA THR A 97 -17.86 -0.74 5.94
C THR A 97 -16.46 -0.38 5.43
N ALA A 98 -15.41 -1.06 5.92
CA ALA A 98 -14.04 -0.81 5.47
C ALA A 98 -13.85 -1.10 3.97
N ALA A 99 -14.36 -2.24 3.50
CA ALA A 99 -14.27 -2.64 2.10
C ALA A 99 -15.02 -1.69 1.16
N ALA A 100 -16.22 -1.24 1.54
CA ALA A 100 -17.04 -0.31 0.77
C ALA A 100 -16.37 1.06 0.65
N TYR A 101 -15.85 1.61 1.75
CA TYR A 101 -15.09 2.86 1.70
C TYR A 101 -13.78 2.73 0.90
N SER A 102 -13.08 1.60 1.01
CA SER A 102 -11.87 1.35 0.21
C SER A 102 -12.18 1.26 -1.29
N LEU A 103 -13.28 0.60 -1.66
CA LEU A 103 -13.73 0.54 -3.05
C LEU A 103 -14.22 1.91 -3.55
N MET A 104 -14.92 2.69 -2.72
CA MET A 104 -15.29 4.08 -3.05
C MET A 104 -14.05 4.93 -3.31
N GLY A 105 -12.99 4.75 -2.52
CA GLY A 105 -11.69 5.39 -2.76
C GLY A 105 -11.08 4.99 -4.10
N SER A 106 -11.14 3.71 -4.46
CA SER A 106 -10.62 3.18 -5.71
C SER A 106 -11.38 3.72 -6.92
N ILE A 107 -12.72 3.75 -6.84
CA ILE A 107 -13.60 4.32 -7.87
C ILE A 107 -13.29 5.82 -8.07
N ASN A 108 -13.25 6.61 -7.00
CA ASN A 108 -12.96 8.05 -7.11
C ASN A 108 -11.54 8.31 -7.65
N GLN A 109 -10.56 7.50 -7.25
CA GLN A 109 -9.21 7.60 -7.79
C GLN A 109 -9.16 7.31 -9.30
N SER A 110 -9.91 6.31 -9.77
CA SER A 110 -10.01 6.00 -11.22
C SER A 110 -10.70 7.10 -12.02
N LEU A 111 -11.58 7.87 -11.38
CA LEU A 111 -12.24 9.05 -11.95
C LEU A 111 -11.43 10.35 -11.78
N ASN A 112 -10.19 10.25 -11.28
CA ASN A 112 -9.31 11.38 -10.96
C ASN A 112 -9.90 12.38 -9.93
N LYS A 113 -10.87 11.94 -9.11
CA LYS A 113 -11.44 12.70 -7.99
C LYS A 113 -10.62 12.45 -6.72
N LEU A 114 -9.38 12.91 -6.73
CA LEU A 114 -8.39 12.60 -5.69
C LEU A 114 -8.81 13.03 -4.27
N PRO A 115 -9.43 14.20 -4.04
CA PRO A 115 -9.91 14.58 -2.70
C PRO A 115 -10.98 13.63 -2.15
N ASP A 116 -11.92 13.19 -2.99
CA ASP A 116 -12.97 12.26 -2.61
C ASP A 116 -12.39 10.86 -2.32
N ALA A 117 -11.39 10.45 -3.11
CA ALA A 117 -10.67 9.20 -2.88
C ALA A 117 -9.96 9.19 -1.52
N VAL A 118 -9.27 10.28 -1.17
CA VAL A 118 -8.62 10.46 0.13
C VAL A 118 -9.63 10.35 1.27
N SER A 119 -10.76 11.08 1.19
CA SER A 119 -11.80 11.04 2.22
C SER A 119 -12.36 9.63 2.41
N ALA A 120 -12.62 8.92 1.31
CA ALA A 120 -13.09 7.54 1.33
C ALA A 120 -12.10 6.60 2.03
N TYR A 121 -10.81 6.62 1.66
CA TYR A 121 -9.81 5.78 2.31
C TYR A 121 -9.60 6.13 3.79
N GLN A 122 -9.69 7.40 4.17
CA GLN A 122 -9.63 7.79 5.59
C GLN A 122 -10.79 7.18 6.39
N ASN A 123 -11.99 7.12 5.82
CA ASN A 123 -13.11 6.44 6.48
C ASN A 123 -12.94 4.91 6.49
N ALA A 124 -12.31 4.33 5.46
CA ALA A 124 -11.96 2.92 5.46
C ALA A 124 -10.97 2.57 6.59
N ILE A 125 -9.96 3.42 6.83
CA ILE A 125 -9.00 3.26 7.94
C ILE A 125 -9.69 3.37 9.31
N LYS A 126 -10.67 4.27 9.46
CA LYS A 126 -11.44 4.36 10.73
C LYS A 126 -12.22 3.07 11.02
N ALA A 127 -12.64 2.35 9.98
CA ALA A 127 -13.37 1.09 10.12
C ALA A 127 -12.43 -0.12 10.29
N ASP A 128 -11.24 -0.09 9.68
CA ASP A 128 -10.23 -1.13 9.79
C ASP A 128 -8.82 -0.51 9.73
N SER A 129 -8.27 -0.21 10.89
CA SER A 129 -6.96 0.45 11.01
C SER A 129 -5.78 -0.51 10.86
N ALA A 130 -6.01 -1.82 10.80
CA ALA A 130 -4.98 -2.85 10.67
C ALA A 130 -4.73 -3.27 9.22
N ASN A 131 -5.56 -2.81 8.29
CA ASN A 131 -5.47 -3.19 6.88
C ASN A 131 -4.47 -2.34 6.09
N GLN A 132 -3.25 -2.89 5.94
CA GLN A 132 -2.15 -2.28 5.21
C GLN A 132 -2.53 -1.77 3.81
N ARG A 133 -3.36 -2.51 3.08
CA ARG A 133 -3.72 -2.18 1.68
C ARG A 133 -4.47 -0.84 1.60
N ILE A 134 -5.25 -0.49 2.61
CA ILE A 134 -5.96 0.79 2.66
C ILE A 134 -4.97 1.94 2.80
N TYR A 135 -3.95 1.80 3.66
CA TYR A 135 -2.86 2.78 3.78
C TYR A 135 -2.08 2.91 2.48
N TYR A 136 -1.71 1.78 1.85
CA TYR A 136 -1.03 1.82 0.55
C TYR A 136 -1.85 2.63 -0.48
N ASN A 137 -3.14 2.34 -0.62
CA ASN A 137 -4.01 3.04 -1.57
C ASN A 137 -4.22 4.52 -1.23
N LEU A 138 -4.35 4.87 0.06
CA LEU A 138 -4.39 6.27 0.51
C LEU A 138 -3.09 7.00 0.18
N GLY A 139 -1.95 6.36 0.40
CA GLY A 139 -0.63 6.89 0.04
C GLY A 139 -0.52 7.17 -1.46
N ILE A 140 -1.03 6.27 -2.30
CA ILE A 140 -1.10 6.47 -3.76
C ILE A 140 -1.99 7.68 -4.10
N ALA A 141 -3.14 7.82 -3.45
CA ALA A 141 -4.04 8.96 -3.67
C ALA A 141 -3.38 10.29 -3.27
N TYR A 142 -2.69 10.34 -2.12
CA TYR A 142 -1.91 11.51 -1.71
C TYR A 142 -0.77 11.82 -2.67
N PHE A 143 -0.04 10.80 -3.12
CA PHE A 143 1.06 10.95 -4.06
C PHE A 143 0.59 11.55 -5.39
N LYS A 144 -0.49 11.01 -5.98
CA LYS A 144 -1.11 11.55 -7.20
C LYS A 144 -1.61 12.98 -7.02
N ASN A 145 -2.04 13.32 -5.81
CA ASN A 145 -2.47 14.67 -5.44
C ASN A 145 -1.30 15.60 -5.05
N LYS A 146 -0.05 15.17 -5.26
CA LYS A 146 1.19 15.88 -4.92
C LYS A 146 1.32 16.28 -3.43
N GLN A 147 0.60 15.58 -2.55
CA GLN A 147 0.71 15.71 -1.10
C GLN A 147 1.76 14.70 -0.59
N TYR A 148 3.02 14.89 -1.02
CA TYR A 148 4.07 13.89 -0.83
C TYR A 148 4.43 13.65 0.64
N ASP A 149 4.28 14.66 1.51
CA ASP A 149 4.49 14.54 2.95
C ASP A 149 3.49 13.56 3.58
N LYS A 150 2.20 13.74 3.25
CA LYS A 150 1.14 12.83 3.68
C LYS A 150 1.30 11.44 3.06
N ALA A 151 1.70 11.38 1.79
CA ALA A 151 1.99 10.12 1.11
C ALA A 151 3.11 9.36 1.84
N GLN A 152 4.25 10.01 2.11
CA GLN A 152 5.38 9.41 2.83
C GLN A 152 4.94 8.85 4.19
N GLY A 153 4.25 9.66 5.00
CA GLY A 153 3.78 9.22 6.32
C GLY A 153 2.76 8.07 6.23
N THR A 154 1.91 8.05 5.20
CA THR A 154 0.95 6.96 5.00
C THR A 154 1.63 5.67 4.55
N PHE A 155 2.62 5.74 3.66
CA PHE A 155 3.42 4.57 3.28
C PHE A 155 4.27 4.06 4.44
N GLU A 156 4.73 4.93 5.34
CA GLU A 156 5.40 4.50 6.57
C GLU A 156 4.47 3.66 7.45
N GLN A 157 3.18 4.03 7.58
CA GLN A 157 2.19 3.20 8.27
C GLN A 157 1.92 1.89 7.54
N ALA A 158 1.90 1.90 6.21
CA ALA A 158 1.77 0.67 5.42
C ALA A 158 2.96 -0.29 5.67
N ILE A 159 4.19 0.23 5.73
CA ILE A 159 5.40 -0.55 6.06
C ILE A 159 5.38 -1.08 7.51
N LYS A 160 4.76 -0.34 8.45
CA LYS A 160 4.55 -0.78 9.84
C LYS A 160 3.65 -2.00 9.94
N LEU A 161 2.59 -2.03 9.13
CA LEU A 161 1.59 -3.09 9.13
C LEU A 161 2.06 -4.32 8.34
N ASP A 162 2.77 -4.11 7.23
CA ASP A 162 3.42 -5.17 6.46
C ASP A 162 4.80 -4.70 5.99
N ASP A 163 5.85 -5.21 6.63
CA ASP A 163 7.23 -4.87 6.32
C ASP A 163 7.76 -5.53 5.04
N SER A 164 6.96 -6.41 4.42
CA SER A 164 7.30 -7.18 3.23
C SER A 164 6.73 -6.59 1.95
N ASP A 165 5.86 -5.57 2.04
CA ASP A 165 5.30 -4.90 0.87
C ASP A 165 6.33 -3.96 0.21
N ALA A 166 6.99 -4.48 -0.83
CA ALA A 166 7.94 -3.74 -1.65
C ALA A 166 7.31 -2.48 -2.27
N GLY A 167 6.01 -2.53 -2.60
CA GLY A 167 5.27 -1.40 -3.16
C GLY A 167 5.28 -0.18 -2.25
N SER A 168 4.94 -0.38 -0.97
CA SER A 168 4.98 0.69 0.05
C SER A 168 6.38 1.26 0.23
N ALA A 169 7.42 0.42 0.30
CA ALA A 169 8.80 0.88 0.42
C ALA A 169 9.24 1.76 -0.77
N ARG A 170 8.88 1.35 -2.00
CA ARG A 170 9.16 2.13 -3.21
C ARG A 170 8.44 3.48 -3.19
N MET A 171 7.16 3.48 -2.84
CA MET A 171 6.36 4.70 -2.86
C MET A 171 6.71 5.65 -1.71
N TYR A 172 7.13 5.13 -0.55
CA TYR A 172 7.80 5.92 0.49
C TYR A 172 9.03 6.63 -0.06
N ALA A 173 9.90 5.89 -0.76
CA ALA A 173 11.13 6.43 -1.35
C ALA A 173 10.86 7.53 -2.38
N LEU A 174 9.90 7.30 -3.28
CA LEU A 174 9.49 8.28 -4.29
C LEU A 174 8.87 9.52 -3.64
N SER A 175 8.02 9.34 -2.63
CA SER A 175 7.44 10.47 -1.89
C SER A 175 8.52 11.33 -1.22
N ALA A 176 9.54 10.70 -0.61
CA ALA A 176 10.69 11.41 -0.04
C ALA A 176 11.55 12.07 -1.13
N PHE A 177 11.74 11.42 -2.27
CA PHE A 177 12.48 11.94 -3.42
C PHE A 177 11.89 13.26 -3.93
N HIS A 178 10.56 13.32 -4.13
CA HIS A 178 9.88 14.54 -4.57
C HIS A 178 9.93 15.68 -3.53
N GLN A 179 10.17 15.35 -2.27
CA GLN A 179 10.39 16.32 -1.19
C GLN A 179 11.86 16.72 -1.05
N ASN A 180 12.76 16.19 -1.88
CA ASN A 180 14.21 16.37 -1.77
C ASN A 180 14.78 15.89 -0.41
N LYS A 181 14.08 14.98 0.27
CA LYS A 181 14.51 14.31 1.50
C LYS A 181 15.38 13.11 1.14
N ARG A 182 16.65 13.38 0.81
CA ARG A 182 17.53 12.37 0.20
C ARG A 182 17.81 11.19 1.15
N ALA A 183 17.84 11.38 2.46
CA ALA A 183 18.13 10.29 3.40
C ALA A 183 16.97 9.30 3.44
N ASP A 184 15.75 9.81 3.64
CA ASP A 184 14.55 8.99 3.62
C ASP A 184 14.38 8.28 2.25
N ALA A 185 14.68 8.95 1.14
CA ALA A 185 14.62 8.34 -0.19
C ALA A 185 15.64 7.18 -0.34
N ILE A 186 16.88 7.35 0.14
CA ILE A 186 17.89 6.29 0.15
C ILE A 186 17.41 5.08 0.97
N LEU A 187 16.88 5.31 2.17
CA LEU A 187 16.38 4.25 3.05
C LEU A 187 15.21 3.50 2.41
N GLY A 188 14.27 4.23 1.81
CA GLY A 188 13.12 3.65 1.11
C GLY A 188 13.52 2.82 -0.10
N PHE A 189 14.39 3.34 -0.98
CA PHE A 189 14.87 2.59 -2.13
C PHE A 189 15.71 1.37 -1.70
N SER A 190 16.50 1.50 -0.65
CA SER A 190 17.26 0.40 -0.06
C SER A 190 16.32 -0.71 0.44
N LYS A 191 15.21 -0.38 1.11
CA LYS A 191 14.21 -1.35 1.56
C LYS A 191 13.46 -1.98 0.39
N PHE A 192 13.08 -1.19 -0.62
CA PHE A 192 12.45 -1.72 -1.83
C PHE A 192 13.35 -2.73 -2.54
N LEU A 193 14.63 -2.38 -2.78
CA LEU A 193 15.59 -3.24 -3.46
C LEU A 193 15.98 -4.47 -2.63
N LEU A 194 15.83 -4.41 -1.29
CA LEU A 194 15.98 -5.57 -0.43
C LEU A 194 14.83 -6.58 -0.60
N LEU A 195 13.61 -6.10 -0.83
CA LEU A 195 12.42 -6.94 -1.00
C LEU A 195 12.25 -7.41 -2.45
N GLU A 196 12.56 -6.55 -3.42
CA GLU A 196 12.46 -6.79 -4.86
C GLU A 196 13.83 -6.47 -5.50
N PRO A 197 14.85 -7.33 -5.38
CA PRO A 197 16.20 -7.05 -5.87
C PRO A 197 16.36 -7.24 -7.38
N ASN A 198 15.48 -8.03 -7.99
CA ASN A 198 15.64 -8.52 -9.35
C ASN A 198 14.36 -8.37 -10.20
N SER A 199 14.03 -7.13 -10.56
CA SER A 199 12.96 -6.81 -11.50
C SER A 199 13.33 -5.59 -12.36
N ASN A 200 12.54 -5.32 -13.41
CA ASN A 200 12.67 -4.09 -14.20
C ASN A 200 12.55 -2.82 -13.34
N ARG A 201 11.65 -2.89 -12.35
CA ARG A 201 11.43 -1.79 -11.40
C ARG A 201 12.58 -1.65 -10.42
N SER A 202 13.32 -2.72 -10.11
CA SER A 202 14.55 -2.68 -9.31
C SER A 202 15.65 -1.89 -10.01
N ALA A 203 15.86 -2.11 -11.31
CA ALA A 203 16.88 -1.35 -12.06
C ALA A 203 16.62 0.17 -12.04
N GLU A 204 15.36 0.58 -12.21
CA GLU A 204 14.95 1.99 -12.11
C GLU A 204 15.17 2.56 -10.70
N ALA A 205 14.75 1.83 -9.66
CA ALA A 205 14.93 2.26 -8.27
C ALA A 205 16.40 2.36 -7.88
N PHE A 206 17.24 1.44 -8.38
CA PHE A 206 18.68 1.52 -8.20
C PHE A 206 19.27 2.73 -8.93
N GLY A 207 18.82 3.03 -10.15
CA GLY A 207 19.18 4.27 -10.84
C GLY A 207 18.85 5.53 -10.03
N ASN A 208 17.66 5.59 -9.44
CA ASN A 208 17.27 6.69 -8.54
C ASN A 208 18.19 6.77 -7.31
N LEU A 209 18.48 5.63 -6.67
CA LEU A 209 19.43 5.56 -5.55
C LEU A 209 20.82 6.10 -5.95
N GLN A 210 21.35 5.69 -7.11
CA GLN A 210 22.63 6.17 -7.61
C GLN A 210 22.65 7.67 -7.88
N ASN A 211 21.58 8.21 -8.50
CA ASN A 211 21.44 9.65 -8.74
C ASN A 211 21.45 10.42 -7.42
N ILE A 212 20.77 9.91 -6.39
CA ILE A 212 20.81 10.52 -5.06
C ILE A 212 22.23 10.47 -4.48
N LEU A 213 22.97 9.37 -4.62
CA LEU A 213 24.34 9.25 -4.10
C LEU A 213 25.32 10.20 -4.79
N GLN A 214 25.14 10.49 -6.08
CA GLN A 214 26.00 11.42 -6.83
C GLN A 214 25.91 12.87 -6.35
N GLY A 215 24.86 13.24 -5.62
CA GLY A 215 24.72 14.58 -5.07
C GLY A 215 23.74 15.47 -5.82
N GLY A 216 23.84 16.77 -5.58
CA GLY A 216 22.91 17.76 -6.13
C GLY A 216 21.61 17.88 -5.35
N GLN A 217 20.78 18.81 -5.83
CA GLN A 217 19.42 19.03 -5.34
C GLN A 217 18.46 18.26 -6.24
N LEU A 218 17.61 17.42 -5.65
CA LEU A 218 16.49 16.84 -6.37
C LEU A 218 15.51 17.98 -6.68
N LYS A 219 15.20 18.19 -7.96
CA LYS A 219 14.25 19.23 -8.36
C LYS A 219 12.83 18.76 -7.98
N PRO A 220 12.06 19.55 -7.23
CA PRO A 220 10.68 19.20 -6.92
C PRO A 220 9.86 19.12 -8.22
N GLU A 221 8.83 18.28 -8.20
CA GLU A 221 7.90 18.19 -9.34
C GLU A 221 7.17 19.53 -9.56
N ALA A 222 6.90 19.88 -10.81
CA ALA A 222 6.14 21.07 -11.14
C ALA A 222 4.78 21.11 -10.41
N GLY A 223 4.49 22.24 -9.75
CA GLY A 223 3.26 22.44 -8.99
C GLY A 223 3.32 21.96 -7.53
N TYR A 224 4.36 21.24 -7.13
CA TYR A 224 4.57 20.91 -5.71
C TYR A 224 5.12 22.13 -4.95
N LYS A 225 4.49 22.44 -3.81
CA LYS A 225 4.86 23.55 -2.92
C LYS A 225 5.14 23.01 -1.51
N PRO A 226 6.39 22.65 -1.17
CA PRO A 226 6.72 22.14 0.16
C PRO A 226 6.53 23.24 1.22
N SER A 227 6.13 22.84 2.42
CA SER A 227 6.11 23.73 3.59
C SER A 227 7.54 24.10 4.03
N ALA A 228 7.68 25.17 4.80
CA ALA A 228 8.97 25.56 5.39
C ALA A 228 9.57 24.44 6.26
N ALA A 229 8.73 23.69 6.98
CA ALA A 229 9.17 22.55 7.79
C ALA A 229 9.75 21.42 6.93
N ILE A 230 9.12 21.11 5.78
CA ILE A 230 9.62 20.10 4.83
C ILE A 230 10.96 20.55 4.23
N LEU A 231 11.10 21.82 3.88
CA LEU A 231 12.35 22.37 3.36
C LEU A 231 13.48 22.29 4.40
N ALA A 232 13.20 22.66 5.65
CA ALA A 232 14.17 22.59 6.74
C ALA A 232 14.63 21.14 7.02
N ASP A 233 13.69 20.19 7.05
CA ASP A 233 13.98 18.76 7.20
C ASP A 233 14.83 18.23 6.04
N ALA A 234 14.46 18.57 4.79
CA ALA A 234 15.25 18.20 3.61
C ALA A 234 16.68 18.75 3.69
N VAL A 235 16.89 20.00 4.10
CA VAL A 235 18.22 20.58 4.30
C VAL A 235 19.02 19.83 5.36
N LYS A 236 18.41 19.48 6.50
CA LYS A 236 19.05 18.68 7.56
C LYS A 236 19.52 17.33 7.03
N GLN A 237 18.63 16.58 6.38
CA GLN A 237 18.94 15.27 5.81
C GLN A 237 20.05 15.34 4.75
N ASN A 238 19.96 16.32 3.85
CA ASN A 238 20.91 16.47 2.75
C ASN A 238 22.30 16.89 3.23
N THR A 239 22.36 17.68 4.30
CA THR A 239 23.63 18.05 4.96
C THR A 239 24.28 16.83 5.60
N ALA A 240 23.52 15.98 6.29
CA ALA A 240 24.02 14.75 6.88
C ALA A 240 24.59 13.80 5.81
N ILE A 241 23.88 13.59 4.71
CA ILE A 241 24.37 12.76 3.59
C ILE A 241 25.63 13.36 2.95
N LYS A 242 25.65 14.67 2.70
CA LYS A 242 26.82 15.33 2.11
C LYS A 242 28.06 15.12 2.98
N LYS A 243 27.92 15.24 4.30
CA LYS A 243 28.98 14.98 5.27
C LYS A 243 29.41 13.50 5.24
N ALA A 244 28.44 12.58 5.25
CA ALA A 244 28.71 11.13 5.23
C ALA A 244 29.44 10.68 3.95
N LEU A 245 29.16 11.32 2.81
CA LEU A 245 29.75 10.96 1.51
C LEU A 245 31.10 11.62 1.23
N ALA A 246 31.45 12.70 1.93
CA ALA A 246 32.68 13.46 1.69
C ALA A 246 33.97 12.61 1.67
N PRO A 247 34.17 11.61 2.56
CA PRO A 247 35.39 10.78 2.55
C PRO A 247 35.57 9.91 1.30
N PHE A 248 34.51 9.70 0.51
CA PHE A 248 34.50 8.75 -0.61
C PHE A 248 34.71 9.41 -1.98
N ALA A 249 34.76 10.75 -2.04
CA ALA A 249 34.91 11.47 -3.30
C ALA A 249 36.25 11.21 -4.01
N LEU A 250 37.32 10.93 -3.24
CA LEU A 250 38.68 10.76 -3.75
C LEU A 250 39.27 9.37 -3.47
N ARG A 251 38.54 8.50 -2.76
CA ARG A 251 39.02 7.17 -2.37
C ARG A 251 38.79 6.18 -3.50
N ARG A 252 39.80 5.33 -3.77
CA ARG A 252 39.68 4.21 -4.71
C ARG A 252 39.10 2.97 -4.01
N TYR A 253 38.28 2.24 -4.73
CA TYR A 253 37.63 1.02 -4.28
C TYR A 253 37.88 -0.11 -5.28
N ALA A 254 37.92 -1.35 -4.80
CA ALA A 254 38.18 -2.52 -5.64
C ALA A 254 37.03 -2.80 -6.63
N SER A 255 35.79 -2.45 -6.26
CA SER A 255 34.62 -2.59 -7.11
C SER A 255 33.59 -1.48 -6.88
N THR A 256 32.62 -1.38 -7.79
CA THR A 256 31.46 -0.51 -7.60
C THR A 256 30.57 -0.96 -6.43
N GLY A 257 30.53 -2.26 -6.16
CA GLY A 257 29.84 -2.83 -5.00
C GLY A 257 30.48 -2.45 -3.66
N ASP A 258 31.82 -2.40 -3.59
CA ASP A 258 32.53 -1.99 -2.37
C ASP A 258 32.39 -0.49 -2.08
N LEU A 259 32.40 0.34 -3.13
CA LEU A 259 32.09 1.77 -3.00
C LEU A 259 30.66 1.95 -2.47
N LEU A 260 29.69 1.26 -3.07
CA LEU A 260 28.28 1.35 -2.65
C LEU A 260 28.10 0.90 -1.20
N ALA A 261 28.74 -0.19 -0.78
CA ALA A 261 28.71 -0.67 0.59
C ALA A 261 29.24 0.37 1.59
N ALA A 262 30.38 0.99 1.28
CA ALA A 262 30.96 2.04 2.13
C ALA A 262 30.07 3.30 2.20
N GLN A 263 29.53 3.73 1.05
CA GLN A 263 28.65 4.90 0.98
C GLN A 263 27.36 4.69 1.77
N LEU A 264 26.67 3.56 1.55
CA LEU A 264 25.43 3.26 2.26
C LEU A 264 25.67 3.05 3.75
N GLY A 265 26.75 2.38 4.14
CA GLY A 265 27.09 2.17 5.55
C GLY A 265 27.28 3.49 6.30
N ALA A 266 28.03 4.43 5.71
CA ALA A 266 28.22 5.76 6.30
C ALA A 266 26.92 6.56 6.38
N ILE A 267 26.07 6.49 5.35
CA ILE A 267 24.77 7.19 5.34
C ILE A 267 23.84 6.61 6.39
N PHE A 268 23.68 5.29 6.42
CA PHE A 268 22.83 4.60 7.38
C PHE A 268 23.24 4.90 8.82
N SER A 269 24.54 4.88 9.12
CA SER A 269 25.07 5.27 10.43
C SER A 269 24.78 6.74 10.76
N ALA A 270 24.99 7.66 9.80
CA ALA A 270 24.79 9.09 10.01
C ALA A 270 23.33 9.51 10.22
N VAL A 271 22.36 8.70 9.78
CA VAL A 271 20.92 8.99 9.88
C VAL A 271 20.19 8.06 10.84
N ALA A 272 20.89 7.19 11.56
CA ALA A 272 20.30 6.27 12.51
C ALA A 272 19.53 7.03 13.62
N ASP A 273 18.27 6.65 13.81
CA ASP A 273 17.36 7.14 14.85
C ASP A 273 16.25 6.10 15.09
N ASP A 274 15.25 6.43 15.91
CA ASP A 274 14.18 5.52 16.31
C ASP A 274 13.10 5.28 15.24
N ARG A 275 13.15 5.98 14.10
CA ARG A 275 12.23 5.71 12.98
C ARG A 275 12.57 4.35 12.36
N ILE A 276 11.56 3.64 11.89
CA ILE A 276 11.68 2.21 11.55
C ILE A 276 12.79 1.91 10.55
N LEU A 277 12.83 2.63 9.42
CA LEU A 277 13.86 2.38 8.41
C LEU A 277 15.24 2.83 8.89
N ASN A 278 15.31 3.97 9.60
CA ASN A 278 16.54 4.51 10.16
C ASN A 278 17.16 3.55 11.19
N SER A 279 16.35 3.01 12.08
CA SER A 279 16.77 2.02 13.07
C SER A 279 17.23 0.72 12.40
N TYR A 280 16.45 0.20 11.46
CA TYR A 280 16.78 -1.03 10.73
C TYR A 280 18.11 -0.92 9.98
N PHE A 281 18.27 0.12 9.17
CA PHE A 281 19.50 0.33 8.39
C PHE A 281 20.67 0.80 9.26
N GLY A 282 20.40 1.55 10.33
CA GLY A 282 21.39 1.88 11.35
C GLY A 282 22.01 0.64 11.96
N LYS A 283 21.20 -0.35 12.36
CA LYS A 283 21.69 -1.66 12.81
C LYS A 283 22.50 -2.38 11.73
N LEU A 284 21.99 -2.45 10.49
CA LEU A 284 22.71 -3.07 9.38
C LEU A 284 24.10 -2.46 9.17
N SER A 285 24.22 -1.14 9.30
CA SER A 285 25.48 -0.41 9.11
C SER A 285 26.59 -0.77 10.10
N THR A 286 26.23 -1.38 11.23
CA THR A 286 27.19 -1.84 12.26
C THR A 286 27.66 -3.28 12.04
N THR A 287 27.21 -3.94 10.97
CA THR A 287 27.50 -5.35 10.70
C THR A 287 28.43 -5.53 9.50
N ASP A 288 29.04 -6.71 9.41
CA ASP A 288 29.83 -7.12 8.25
C ASP A 288 28.99 -7.48 7.01
N ASN A 289 27.66 -7.29 7.08
CA ASN A 289 26.74 -7.60 5.97
C ASN A 289 26.71 -6.54 4.87
N MET A 290 27.26 -5.34 5.10
CA MET A 290 27.20 -4.24 4.12
C MET A 290 27.71 -4.59 2.71
N PRO A 291 28.83 -5.33 2.53
CA PRO A 291 29.29 -5.74 1.20
C PRO A 291 28.32 -6.68 0.47
N ALA A 292 27.67 -7.60 1.19
CA ALA A 292 26.67 -8.51 0.63
C ALA A 292 25.39 -7.74 0.30
N PHE A 293 24.94 -6.88 1.22
CA PHE A 293 23.76 -6.04 1.05
C PHE A 293 23.85 -5.15 -0.19
N ALA A 294 24.95 -4.40 -0.34
CA ALA A 294 25.16 -3.52 -1.49
C ALA A 294 25.10 -4.25 -2.83
N ARG A 295 25.64 -5.48 -2.89
CA ARG A 295 25.60 -6.31 -4.09
C ARG A 295 24.22 -6.89 -4.32
N TYR A 296 23.55 -7.32 -3.26
CA TYR A 296 22.18 -7.82 -3.32
C TYR A 296 21.20 -6.78 -3.89
N ILE A 297 21.25 -5.54 -3.41
CA ILE A 297 20.34 -4.48 -3.87
C ILE A 297 20.70 -3.91 -5.26
N SER A 298 21.90 -4.21 -5.78
CA SER A 298 22.38 -3.72 -7.08
C SER A 298 22.40 -4.78 -8.17
N GLN A 299 22.07 -6.03 -7.87
CA GLN A 299 22.25 -7.17 -8.77
C GLN A 299 21.48 -7.06 -10.10
N SER A 300 20.31 -6.40 -10.10
CA SER A 300 19.53 -6.14 -11.32
C SER A 300 20.17 -5.11 -12.25
N ALA A 301 20.99 -4.20 -11.73
CA ALA A 301 21.59 -3.11 -12.50
C ALA A 301 23.10 -3.29 -12.71
N LYS A 302 23.74 -4.18 -11.97
CA LYS A 302 25.19 -4.40 -11.97
C LYS A 302 25.51 -5.89 -12.14
N PRO A 303 25.89 -6.32 -13.37
CA PRO A 303 26.28 -7.72 -13.62
C PRO A 303 27.43 -8.22 -12.73
N GLU A 304 28.34 -7.32 -12.33
CA GLU A 304 29.41 -7.61 -11.37
C GLU A 304 28.84 -8.07 -10.01
N SER A 305 27.83 -7.38 -9.49
CA SER A 305 27.18 -7.70 -8.22
C SER A 305 26.51 -9.07 -8.26
N ALA A 306 25.77 -9.37 -9.35
CA ALA A 306 25.15 -10.67 -9.55
C ALA A 306 26.20 -11.80 -9.56
N LYS A 307 27.30 -11.62 -10.30
CA LYS A 307 28.41 -12.60 -10.33
C LYS A 307 29.04 -12.79 -8.96
N TRP A 308 29.24 -11.72 -8.20
CA TRP A 308 29.83 -11.81 -6.86
C TRP A 308 28.93 -12.60 -5.90
N LEU A 309 27.60 -12.39 -5.94
CA LEU A 309 26.66 -13.13 -5.08
C LEU A 309 26.70 -14.63 -5.36
N VAL A 310 26.74 -15.03 -6.65
CA VAL A 310 26.90 -16.43 -7.05
C VAL A 310 28.22 -17.02 -6.53
N ALA A 311 29.30 -16.24 -6.52
CA ALA A 311 30.61 -16.67 -6.02
C ALA A 311 30.74 -16.62 -4.49
N ASN A 312 29.78 -16.03 -3.76
CA ASN A 312 29.85 -15.85 -2.31
C ASN A 312 28.52 -16.24 -1.62
N PRO A 313 28.02 -17.49 -1.81
CA PRO A 313 26.73 -17.92 -1.27
C PRO A 313 26.69 -17.83 0.26
N ASP A 314 27.79 -18.10 0.96
CA ASP A 314 27.86 -18.02 2.43
C ASP A 314 27.60 -16.60 2.93
N LYS A 315 28.13 -15.57 2.23
CA LYS A 315 27.92 -14.16 2.61
C LYS A 315 26.50 -13.72 2.35
N LEU A 316 25.88 -14.21 1.27
CA LEU A 316 24.47 -13.97 1.01
C LEU A 316 23.61 -14.63 2.10
N LYS A 317 23.94 -15.86 2.49
CA LYS A 317 23.22 -16.57 3.55
C LYS A 317 23.28 -15.84 4.89
N VAL A 318 24.46 -15.33 5.29
CA VAL A 318 24.61 -14.52 6.51
C VAL A 318 23.76 -13.25 6.47
N LEU A 319 23.68 -12.59 5.30
CA LEU A 319 22.80 -11.43 5.11
C LEU A 319 21.31 -11.84 5.25
N GLU A 320 20.88 -12.92 4.60
CA GLU A 320 19.49 -13.41 4.65
C GLU A 320 19.07 -13.79 6.08
N ASP A 321 19.96 -14.45 6.82
CA ASP A 321 19.75 -14.81 8.22
C ASP A 321 19.64 -13.55 9.09
N TRP A 322 20.50 -12.56 8.86
CA TRP A 322 20.41 -11.27 9.55
C TRP A 322 19.10 -10.54 9.24
N ILE A 323 18.66 -10.49 7.98
CA ILE A 323 17.38 -9.89 7.56
C ILE A 323 16.22 -10.57 8.28
N SER A 324 16.23 -11.90 8.31
CA SER A 324 15.18 -12.71 8.94
C SER A 324 15.09 -12.47 10.45
N ALA A 325 16.24 -12.32 11.11
CA ALA A 325 16.33 -12.05 12.55
C ALA A 325 16.01 -10.61 12.95
N ASN A 326 16.08 -9.65 12.00
CA ASN A 326 15.95 -8.21 12.28
C ASN A 326 14.75 -7.56 11.59
N LYS A 327 13.71 -8.33 11.25
CA LYS A 327 12.46 -7.76 10.73
C LYS A 327 11.97 -6.64 11.65
N PRO A 328 11.68 -5.43 11.13
CA PRO A 328 11.01 -4.41 11.91
C PRO A 328 9.78 -5.02 12.57
N SER A 329 9.74 -5.05 13.91
CA SER A 329 8.64 -5.66 14.63
C SER A 329 7.33 -5.02 14.16
N SER A 330 6.47 -5.80 13.51
CA SER A 330 5.05 -5.47 13.42
C SER A 330 4.58 -5.30 14.87
N ILE A 331 4.00 -4.15 15.18
CA ILE A 331 3.48 -3.86 16.52
C ILE A 331 2.61 -5.06 16.97
N PRO A 332 2.74 -5.54 18.22
CA PRO A 332 1.98 -6.67 18.75
C PRO A 332 0.46 -6.49 18.69
#